data_AF-A0A5J4QKI2-F1
#
_entry.id   AF-A0A5J4QKI2-F1
#
_cell.length_a   1.000
_cell.length_b   1.000
_cell.length_c   1.000
_cell.angle_alpha   90.00
_cell.angle_beta   90.00
_cell.angle_gamma   90.00
#
_symmetry.space_group_name_H-M   'P 1'
#
loop_
_entity.id
_entity.type
_entity.pdbx_description
1 polymer ?
#
loop_
_entity_poly.entity_id
_entity_poly.type
_entity_poly.pdbx_seq_one_letter_code
_entity_poly.pdbx_strand_id
1 'polypeptide(L)' 'HSVIHEPKSDKWYIVYHRRPLSETDGNHRATCIDELFFEENGLIKPVKITFEGVEKNMLK' A
#
# COMPACT_ATOMS: atom_id res chain seq x y z
N HIS A 1 -3.39 5.90 -7.50
CA HIS A 1 -2.38 5.00 -6.93
C HIS A 1 -1.04 5.72 -6.96
N SER A 2 -0.28 5.64 -5.87
CA SER A 2 1.05 6.25 -5.73
C SER A 2 1.99 5.24 -5.07
N VAL A 3 3.28 5.32 -5.34
CA VAL A 3 4.31 4.45 -4.76
C VAL A 3 5.34 5.32 -4.06
N ILE A 4 5.80 4.88 -2.89
CA ILE A 4 6.81 5.55 -2.07
C ILE A 4 7.95 4.57 -1.83
N HIS A 5 9.18 4.99 -2.10
CA HIS A 5 10.39 4.31 -1.65
C HIS A 5 10.96 5.09 -0.47
N GLU A 6 11.18 4.42 0.65
CA GLU A 6 11.90 4.99 1.78
C GLU A 6 13.36 4.50 1.73
N PRO A 7 14.34 5.35 1.36
CA PRO A 7 15.68 4.88 1.04
C PRO A 7 16.46 4.27 2.21
N LYS A 8 16.14 4.58 3.47
CA LYS A 8 16.92 4.10 4.63
C LYS A 8 16.55 2.69 5.04
N SER A 9 15.26 2.38 5.06
CA SER A 9 14.71 1.04 5.33
C SER A 9 14.61 0.18 4.08
N ASP A 10 14.82 0.80 2.91
CA ASP A 10 14.62 0.20 1.58
C ASP A 10 13.20 -0.36 1.37
N LYS A 11 12.25 0.09 2.19
CA LYS A 11 10.85 -0.33 2.08
C LYS A 11 10.16 0.44 0.97
N TRP A 12 9.36 -0.28 0.22
CA TRP A 12 8.47 0.27 -0.78
C TRP A 12 7.03 0.14 -0.28
N TYR A 13 6.25 1.20 -0.50
CA TYR A 13 4.85 1.27 -0.10
C TYR A 13 4.00 1.65 -1.30
N ILE A 14 2.81 1.06 -1.39
CA ILE A 14 1.77 1.49 -2.32
C ILE A 14 0.65 2.17 -1.55
N VAL A 15 0.29 3.38 -1.99
CA VAL A 15 -0.84 4.15 -1.48
C VAL A 15 -1.98 4.11 -2.50
N TYR A 16 -3.15 3.67 -2.06
CA TYR A 16 -4.30 3.44 -2.93
C TYR A 16 -5.61 3.72 -2.22
N HIS A 17 -6.72 3.61 -2.94
CA HIS A 17 -8.05 3.68 -2.35
C HIS A 17 -8.84 2.42 -2.65
N ARG A 18 -9.67 1.99 -1.71
CA ARG A 18 -10.64 0.90 -1.90
C ARG A 18 -12.04 1.29 -1.45
N ARG A 19 -13.04 0.54 -1.90
CA ARG A 19 -14.41 0.64 -1.39
C ARG A 19 -14.65 -0.43 -0.31
N PRO A 20 -15.29 -0.09 0.82
CA PRO A 20 -15.79 -1.10 1.75
C PRO A 20 -16.82 -2.00 1.07
N LEU A 21 -16.80 -3.29 1.38
CA LEU A 21 -17.73 -4.27 0.78
C LEU A 21 -19.19 -4.07 1.22
N SER A 22 -19.40 -3.45 2.38
CA SER A 22 -20.71 -3.21 2.97
C SER A 22 -21.41 -1.95 2.45
N GLU A 23 -20.80 -1.23 1.50
CA GLU A 23 -21.22 0.12 1.11
C GLU A 23 -21.64 0.21 -0.36
N THR A 24 -22.73 0.93 -0.62
CA THR A 24 -23.27 1.15 -1.97
C THR A 24 -22.94 2.53 -2.53
N ASP A 25 -22.64 3.52 -1.68
CA ASP A 25 -22.18 4.84 -2.15
C ASP A 25 -20.86 4.73 -2.93
N GLY A 26 -20.89 5.19 -4.18
CA GLY A 26 -19.73 5.19 -5.08
C GLY A 26 -18.61 6.13 -4.66
N ASN A 27 -18.89 7.09 -3.78
CA ASN A 27 -17.91 8.06 -3.28
C ASN A 27 -17.19 7.60 -2.01
N HIS A 28 -17.72 6.61 -1.29
CA HIS A 28 -17.11 6.10 -0.08
C HIS A 28 -15.82 5.35 -0.42
N ARG A 29 -14.70 6.03 -0.22
CA ARG A 29 -13.36 5.54 -0.48
C ARG A 29 -12.55 5.57 0.82
N ALA A 30 -11.84 4.49 1.09
CA ALA A 30 -10.87 4.41 2.17
C ALA A 30 -9.47 4.51 1.58
N THR A 31 -8.62 5.39 2.12
CA THR A 31 -7.19 5.42 1.80
C THR A 31 -6.50 4.26 2.49
N CYS A 32 -5.66 3.54 1.75
CA CYS A 32 -4.95 2.36 2.20
C CYS A 32 -3.46 2.45 1.85
N ILE A 33 -2.63 1.83 2.69
CA ILE A 33 -1.19 1.73 2.49
C ILE A 33 -0.78 0.30 2.82
N ASP A 34 -0.08 -0.36 1.89
CA ASP A 34 0.49 -1.70 2.08
C ASP A 34 1.94 -1.72 1.58
N GLU A 35 2.75 -2.68 2.06
CA GLU A 35 4.11 -2.89 1.55
C GLU A 35 4.09 -3.45 0.12
N LEU A 36 4.97 -2.93 -0.72
CA LEU A 36 5.19 -3.36 -2.09
C LEU A 36 6.53 -4.10 -2.15
N PHE A 37 6.54 -5.28 -2.76
CA PHE A 37 7.75 -6.08 -2.92
C PHE A 37 8.07 -6.29 -4.38
N PHE A 38 9.34 -6.46 -4.67
CA PHE A 38 9.82 -6.83 -6.00
C PHE A 38 10.30 -8.28 -6.00
N GLU A 39 10.15 -8.94 -7.14
CA GLU A 39 10.85 -10.18 -7.48
C GLU A 39 12.30 -9.87 -7.86
N GLU A 40 13.16 -10.89 -7.88
CA GLU A 40 14.58 -10.75 -8.22
C GLU A 40 14.82 -10.16 -9.62
N ASN A 41 13.88 -10.38 -10.55
CA ASN A 41 13.93 -9.83 -11.91
C ASN A 41 13.36 -8.39 -12.02
N GLY A 42 13.06 -7.74 -10.89
CA GLY A 42 12.55 -6.37 -10.83
C GLY A 42 11.05 -6.21 -11.10
N LEU A 43 10.29 -7.30 -11.25
CA LEU A 43 8.83 -7.25 -11.35
C LEU A 43 8.18 -7.03 -9.99
N ILE A 44 7.02 -6.36 -9.96
CA ILE A 44 6.25 -6.14 -8.72
C ILE A 44 5.51 -7.43 -8.34
N LYS A 45 5.64 -7.86 -7.08
CA LYS A 45 4.82 -8.92 -6.50
C LYS A 45 3.37 -8.46 -6.33
N PRO A 46 2.37 -9.35 -6.47
CA PRO A 46 0.99 -9.02 -6.15
C PRO A 46 0.87 -8.39 -4.76
N VAL A 47 0.22 -7.23 -4.69
CA VAL A 47 0.03 -6.49 -3.44
C VAL A 47 -0.89 -7.29 -2.52
N LYS A 48 -0.43 -7.57 -1.30
CA LYS A 48 -1.27 -8.16 -0.25
C LYS A 48 -2.07 -7.05 0.42
N ILE A 49 -3.37 -6.99 0.13
CA ILE A 49 -4.29 -6.04 0.75
C ILE A 49 -4.53 -6.44 2.21
N THR A 50 -4.28 -5.52 3.14
CA THR A 50 -4.50 -5.75 4.58
C THR A 50 -5.65 -4.88 5.14
N PHE A 51 -6.02 -5.10 6.41
CA PHE A 51 -6.90 -4.19 7.15
C PHE A 51 -6.11 -3.27 8.07
N GLU A 52 -4.95 -3.73 8.52
CA GLU A 52 -4.08 -3.09 9.50
C GLU A 52 -3.16 -2.04 8.85
N GLY A 53 -2.87 -2.20 7.56
CA GLY A 53 -1.91 -1.38 6.84
C GLY A 53 -0.47 -1.74 7.20
N VAL A 54 0.41 -0.73 7.20
CA VAL A 54 1.83 -0.90 7.48
C VAL A 54 2.20 -0.45 8.88
N GLU A 55 3.25 -1.05 9.45
CA GLU A 55 3.82 -0.59 10.71
C GLU A 55 4.41 0.81 10.59
N LYS A 56 4.50 1.52 11.73
CA LYS A 56 5.10 2.85 11.79
C LYS A 56 6.55 2.82 11.30
N ASN A 57 6.82 3.49 10.19
CA ASN A 57 8.17 3.77 9.73
C ASN A 57 8.51 5.25 9.96
N MET A 58 9.41 5.53 10.90
CA MET A 58 9.80 6.91 11.20
C MET A 58 10.76 7.42 10.13
N LEU A 59 10.30 8.38 9.35
CA LEU A 59 11.14 9.14 8.43
C LEU A 59 12.07 10.03 9.27
N LYS A 60 13.38 9.78 9.17
CA LYS A 60 14.42 10.61 9.80
C LYS A 60 15.08 11.50 8.77
#